data_AF-A0A131Y814-F1
#
_entry.id   AF-A0A131Y814-F1
#
_cell.length_a   1.000
_cell.length_b   1.000
_cell.length_c   1.000
_cell.angle_alpha   90.00
_cell.angle_beta   90.00
_cell.angle_gamma   90.00
#
_symmetry.space_group_name_H-M   'P 1'
#
loop_
_entity.id
_entity.type
_entity.pdbx_description
1 polymer ?
#
loop_
_entity_poly.entity_id
_entity_poly.type
_entity_poly.pdbx_seq_one_letter_code
_entity_poly.pdbx_strand_id
1 'polypeptide(L)'
;TFGNGATVHDFNDYVDRAVGLTLPPLIRNAHSIYPEARIPFHTFELSEEFVWQNDIEVRLTEGAVKGLDVVTERSGSCSHPSQVMGAKVTTCTLDLRGLEATYTLRTDRGEHIFA
;
A
#
# COMPACT_ATOMS: atom_id res chain seq x y z
N THR A 1 17.32 -1.08 -21.46
CA THR A 1 17.81 0.14 -20.78
C THR A 1 17.64 1.31 -21.73
N PHE A 2 17.25 2.48 -21.23
CA PHE A 2 17.09 3.66 -22.07
C PHE A 2 18.44 4.24 -22.49
N GLY A 3 18.55 4.65 -23.76
CA GLY A 3 19.75 5.30 -24.29
C GLY A 3 19.89 6.75 -23.84
N ASN A 4 21.06 7.35 -24.12
CA ASN A 4 21.39 8.72 -23.68
C ASN A 4 20.42 9.81 -24.18
N GLY A 5 19.65 9.56 -25.24
CA GLY A 5 18.63 10.48 -25.77
C GLY A 5 17.27 10.45 -25.06
N ALA A 6 17.05 9.52 -24.11
CA ALA A 6 15.73 9.33 -23.52
C ALA A 6 15.23 10.56 -22.75
N THR A 7 13.97 10.89 -22.99
CA THR A 7 13.24 12.04 -22.46
C THR A 7 12.30 11.61 -21.34
N VAL A 8 11.76 12.57 -20.58
CA VAL A 8 10.70 12.30 -19.59
C VAL A 8 9.50 11.58 -20.22
N HIS A 9 9.17 11.91 -21.47
CA HIS A 9 8.05 11.30 -22.18
C HIS A 9 8.26 9.80 -22.42
N ASP A 10 9.46 9.39 -22.80
CA ASP A 10 9.79 7.98 -23.01
C ASP A 10 9.61 7.14 -21.73
N PHE A 11 9.96 7.74 -20.58
CA PHE A 11 9.78 7.08 -19.28
C PHE A 11 8.30 7.05 -18.85
N ASN A 12 7.56 8.14 -19.07
CA ASN A 12 6.12 8.19 -18.80
C ASN A 12 5.40 7.06 -19.56
N ASP A 13 5.63 6.97 -20.86
CA ASP A 13 4.99 5.97 -21.73
C ASP A 13 5.37 4.53 -21.32
N TYR A 14 6.62 4.33 -20.93
CA TYR A 14 7.08 3.03 -20.44
C TYR A 14 6.40 2.63 -19.14
N VAL A 15 6.32 3.54 -18.16
CA VAL A 15 5.67 3.24 -16.88
C VAL A 15 4.18 3.00 -17.09
N ASP A 16 3.50 3.81 -17.92
CA ASP A 16 2.08 3.61 -18.23
C ASP A 16 1.83 2.23 -18.85
N ARG A 17 2.69 1.82 -19.79
CA ARG A 17 2.60 0.50 -20.41
C ARG A 17 2.90 -0.62 -19.41
N ALA A 18 3.94 -0.47 -18.60
CA ALA A 18 4.34 -1.47 -17.62
C ALA A 18 3.24 -1.66 -16.57
N VAL A 19 2.68 -0.58 -16.04
CA VAL A 19 1.60 -0.58 -15.06
C VAL A 19 0.28 -1.07 -15.66
N GLY A 20 -0.05 -0.68 -16.89
CA GLY A 20 -1.31 -1.05 -17.53
C GLY A 20 -1.36 -2.48 -18.07
N LEU A 21 -0.23 -3.02 -18.53
CA LEU A 21 -0.19 -4.32 -19.24
C LEU A 21 0.59 -5.39 -18.52
N THR A 22 1.72 -5.04 -17.89
CA THR A 22 2.66 -6.03 -17.33
C THR A 22 2.44 -6.27 -15.84
N LEU A 23 2.15 -5.22 -15.07
CA LEU A 23 1.97 -5.30 -13.63
C LEU A 23 0.74 -6.11 -13.20
N PRO A 24 -0.46 -5.98 -13.81
CA PRO A 24 -1.64 -6.71 -13.39
C PRO A 24 -1.48 -8.24 -13.39
N PRO A 25 -0.98 -8.89 -14.46
CA PRO A 25 -0.78 -10.34 -14.44
C PRO A 25 0.31 -10.76 -13.44
N LEU A 26 1.34 -9.95 -13.19
CA LEU A 26 2.36 -10.25 -12.18
C LEU A 26 1.77 -10.24 -10.77
N ILE A 27 0.94 -9.26 -10.44
CA ILE A 27 0.25 -9.20 -9.13
C ILE A 27 -0.68 -10.40 -8.97
N ARG A 28 -1.49 -10.72 -10.00
CA ARG A 28 -2.43 -11.86 -9.96
C ARG A 28 -1.75 -13.20 -9.76
N ASN A 29 -0.51 -13.34 -10.23
CA ASN A 29 0.32 -14.54 -10.02
C ASN A 29 1.02 -14.57 -8.65
N ALA A 30 1.06 -13.44 -7.93
CA ALA A 30 1.72 -13.34 -6.64
C ALA A 30 0.72 -13.58 -5.49
N HIS A 31 0.66 -14.83 -5.02
CA HIS A 31 -0.26 -15.27 -3.95
C HIS A 31 -0.09 -14.52 -2.61
N SER A 32 1.03 -13.84 -2.39
CA SER A 32 1.25 -13.02 -1.19
C SER A 32 0.47 -11.70 -1.19
N ILE A 33 0.03 -11.24 -2.36
CA ILE A 33 -0.60 -9.93 -2.56
C ILE A 33 -1.92 -9.98 -3.34
N TYR A 34 -2.28 -11.14 -3.93
CA TYR A 34 -3.53 -11.35 -4.65
C TYR A 34 -4.27 -12.61 -4.17
N PRO A 35 -5.61 -12.57 -3.99
CA PRO A 35 -6.52 -11.45 -4.28
C PRO A 35 -6.43 -10.29 -3.27
N GLU A 36 -5.81 -10.54 -2.12
CA GLU A 36 -5.62 -9.55 -1.07
C GLU A 36 -4.26 -9.74 -0.38
N ALA A 37 -3.59 -8.64 -0.06
CA ALA A 37 -2.41 -8.65 0.79
C ALA A 37 -2.85 -8.55 2.25
N ARG A 38 -2.39 -9.49 3.10
CA ARG A 38 -2.73 -9.50 4.52
C ARG A 38 -1.98 -8.41 5.29
N ILE A 39 -2.69 -7.65 6.12
CA ILE A 39 -2.10 -6.71 7.06
C ILE A 39 -2.01 -7.39 8.44
N PRO A 40 -0.86 -7.27 9.15
CA PRO A 40 -0.72 -7.81 10.50
C PRO A 40 -1.80 -7.31 11.45
N PHE A 41 -2.06 -8.09 12.51
CA PHE A 41 -2.96 -7.65 13.57
C PHE A 41 -2.31 -6.54 14.41
N HIS A 42 -3.13 -5.67 14.97
CA HIS A 42 -2.70 -4.57 15.83
C HIS A 42 -3.63 -4.47 17.04
N THR A 43 -3.07 -4.27 18.22
CA THR A 43 -3.81 -4.05 19.47
C THR A 43 -3.53 -2.62 19.95
N PHE A 44 -4.57 -1.93 20.41
CA PHE A 44 -4.50 -0.61 21.01
C PHE A 44 -5.31 -0.63 22.31
N GLU A 45 -4.82 0.04 23.34
CA GLU A 45 -5.60 0.33 24.54
C GLU A 45 -6.21 1.73 24.39
N LEU A 46 -7.53 1.81 24.49
CA LEU A 46 -8.23 3.07 24.60
C LEU A 46 -8.43 3.36 26.09
N SER A 47 -7.60 4.26 26.62
CA SER A 47 -7.82 4.83 27.95
C SER A 47 -8.82 5.98 27.84
N GLU A 48 -9.94 5.89 28.55
CA GLU A 48 -10.82 7.04 28.73
C GLU A 48 -10.23 7.96 29.83
N GLU A 49 -10.29 9.27 29.65
CA GLU A 49 -9.77 10.27 30.62
C GLU A 49 -10.41 10.18 32.02
N PHE A 50 -11.48 9.38 32.18
CA PHE A 50 -12.19 9.21 33.43
C PHE A 50 -11.73 7.95 34.17
N VAL A 51 -11.21 8.16 35.38
CA VAL A 51 -10.68 7.19 36.37
C VAL A 51 -11.62 6.02 36.71
N TRP A 52 -12.85 5.99 36.20
CA TRP A 52 -13.91 5.04 36.56
C TRP A 52 -14.46 4.22 35.39
N GLN A 53 -13.89 4.32 34.19
CA GLN A 53 -14.31 3.54 33.03
C GLN A 53 -13.18 2.58 32.63
N ASN A 54 -13.48 1.29 32.60
CA ASN A 54 -12.54 0.22 32.29
C ASN A 54 -11.80 0.52 30.97
N ASP A 55 -10.49 0.30 30.95
CA ASP A 55 -9.71 0.37 29.71
C ASP A 55 -10.34 -0.59 28.67
N ILE A 56 -10.59 -0.06 27.47
CA ILE A 56 -11.14 -0.83 26.37
C ILE A 56 -9.97 -1.25 25.48
N GLU A 57 -9.71 -2.56 25.40
CA GLU A 57 -8.74 -3.10 24.45
C GLU A 57 -9.42 -3.21 23.07
N VAL A 58 -8.83 -2.58 22.07
CA VAL A 58 -9.25 -2.66 20.67
C VAL A 58 -8.24 -3.46 19.88
N ARG A 59 -8.70 -4.53 19.25
CA ARG A 59 -7.88 -5.42 18.43
C ARG A 59 -8.36 -5.36 16.99
N LEU A 60 -7.50 -4.86 16.11
CA LEU A 60 -7.67 -4.93 14.66
C LEU A 60 -7.09 -6.26 14.17
N THR A 61 -7.93 -7.07 13.56
CA THR A 61 -7.62 -8.42 13.08
C THR A 61 -8.03 -8.58 11.63
N GLU A 62 -7.57 -9.65 10.98
CA GLU A 62 -7.96 -10.00 9.60
C GLU A 62 -7.76 -8.87 8.58
N GLY A 63 -6.73 -8.04 8.80
CA GLY A 63 -6.42 -6.92 7.92
C GLY A 63 -6.13 -7.38 6.49
N ALA A 64 -6.67 -6.67 5.51
CA ALA A 64 -6.47 -6.98 4.10
C ALA A 64 -6.43 -5.71 3.24
N VAL A 65 -5.59 -5.72 2.20
CA VAL A 65 -5.54 -4.69 1.14
C VAL A 65 -5.81 -5.36 -0.21
N LYS A 66 -6.72 -4.80 -1.01
CA LYS A 66 -7.13 -5.31 -2.32
C LYS A 66 -7.03 -4.25 -3.41
N GLY A 67 -6.97 -4.72 -4.65
CA GLY A 67 -7.11 -3.88 -5.85
C GLY A 67 -5.81 -3.43 -6.49
N LEU A 68 -4.65 -3.88 -6.01
CA LEU A 68 -3.34 -3.46 -6.53
C LEU A 68 -3.17 -3.77 -8.03
N ASP A 69 -3.78 -4.85 -8.51
CA ASP A 69 -3.76 -5.27 -9.92
C ASP A 69 -4.63 -4.40 -10.84
N VAL A 70 -5.44 -3.50 -10.28
CA VAL A 70 -6.41 -2.68 -11.02
C VAL A 70 -6.13 -1.19 -10.87
N VAL A 71 -5.88 -0.72 -9.64
CA VAL A 71 -5.90 0.73 -9.34
C VAL A 71 -4.57 1.43 -9.54
N THR A 72 -3.49 0.68 -9.77
CA THR A 72 -2.15 1.28 -9.92
C THR A 72 -2.10 2.10 -11.19
N GLU A 73 -1.73 3.38 -11.08
CA GLU A 73 -1.52 4.29 -12.21
C GLU A 73 -0.30 5.20 -11.96
N ARG A 74 0.23 5.85 -12.99
CA ARG A 74 1.33 6.81 -12.82
C ARG A 74 0.79 8.15 -12.32
N SER A 75 1.34 8.63 -11.20
CA SER A 75 1.00 9.92 -10.62
C SER A 75 1.85 11.03 -11.23
N GLY A 76 1.26 11.84 -12.12
CA GLY A 76 1.95 12.96 -12.77
C GLY A 76 3.14 12.51 -13.63
N SER A 77 3.98 13.45 -14.07
CA SER A 77 5.17 13.11 -14.87
C SER A 77 6.29 12.53 -14.02
N CYS A 78 7.04 11.58 -14.59
CA CYS A 78 8.31 11.14 -14.04
C CYS A 78 9.29 12.32 -13.89
N SER A 79 10.26 12.17 -12.98
CA SER A 79 11.30 13.17 -12.78
C SER A 79 12.21 13.29 -14.01
N HIS A 80 12.94 14.41 -14.10
CA HIS A 80 13.92 14.58 -15.16
C HIS A 80 14.97 13.46 -15.08
N PRO A 81 15.24 12.73 -16.17
CA PRO A 81 16.18 11.63 -16.16
C PRO A 81 17.59 12.12 -15.81
N SER A 82 18.26 11.38 -14.93
CA SER A 82 19.65 11.64 -14.52
C SER A 82 20.55 10.50 -14.98
N GLN A 83 21.84 10.78 -15.16
CA GLN A 83 22.81 9.76 -15.51
C GLN A 83 23.37 9.11 -14.24
N VAL A 84 23.17 7.80 -14.08
CA VAL A 84 23.71 7.01 -12.96
C VAL A 84 24.45 5.81 -13.54
N MET A 85 25.75 5.69 -13.25
CA MET A 85 26.62 4.59 -13.70
C MET A 85 26.51 4.28 -15.21
N GLY A 86 26.42 5.32 -16.04
CA GLY A 86 26.32 5.16 -17.49
C GLY A 86 24.93 4.82 -18.04
N ALA A 87 23.91 4.71 -17.18
CA ALA A 87 22.51 4.56 -17.58
C ALA A 87 21.68 5.82 -17.27
N LYS A 88 20.68 6.12 -18.10
CA LYS A 88 19.64 7.10 -17.75
C LYS A 88 18.62 6.46 -16.82
N VAL A 89 18.45 7.05 -15.64
CA VAL A 89 17.52 6.62 -14.59
C VAL A 89 16.57 7.77 -14.26
N THR A 90 15.31 7.45 -14.02
CA THR A 90 14.30 8.39 -13.54
C THR A 90 13.54 7.79 -12.36
N THR A 91 12.80 8.63 -11.65
CA THR A 91 11.87 8.23 -10.61
C THR A 91 10.48 8.66 -11.02
N CYS A 92 9.51 7.74 -10.91
CA CYS A 92 8.11 8.01 -11.16
C CYS A 92 7.32 7.67 -9.90
N THR A 93 6.36 8.51 -9.55
CA THR A 93 5.42 8.22 -8.47
C THR A 93 4.27 7.41 -9.03
N LEU A 94 3.85 6.37 -8.32
CA LEU A 94 2.64 5.62 -8.63
C LEU A 94 1.53 6.05 -7.68
N ASP A 95 0.35 6.22 -8.25
CA ASP A 95 -0.88 6.45 -7.53
C ASP A 95 -1.58 5.12 -7.28
N LEU A 96 -2.04 4.95 -6.05
CA LEU A 96 -2.75 3.75 -5.59
C LEU A 96 -4.13 4.11 -5.02
N ARG A 97 -4.67 5.29 -5.35
CA ARG A 97 -6.02 5.70 -4.97
C ARG A 97 -7.03 4.67 -5.48
N GLY A 98 -7.90 4.21 -4.58
CA GLY A 98 -8.90 3.18 -4.87
C GLY A 98 -8.56 1.80 -4.33
N LEU A 99 -7.38 1.59 -3.72
CA LEU A 99 -7.13 0.39 -2.93
C LEU A 99 -8.19 0.26 -1.83
N GLU A 100 -8.75 -0.94 -1.69
CA GLU A 100 -9.66 -1.27 -0.59
C GLU A 100 -8.83 -1.81 0.57
N ALA A 101 -8.94 -1.18 1.75
CA ALA A 101 -8.31 -1.63 2.97
C ALA A 101 -9.37 -1.95 4.03
N THR A 102 -9.36 -3.16 4.56
CA THR A 102 -10.35 -3.66 5.53
C THR A 102 -9.69 -4.21 6.78
N TYR A 103 -10.36 -4.09 7.92
CA TYR A 103 -10.02 -4.74 9.19
C TYR A 103 -11.28 -5.26 9.88
N THR A 104 -11.14 -6.38 10.59
CA THR A 104 -12.11 -6.85 11.58
C THR A 104 -11.74 -6.32 12.95
N LEU A 105 -12.61 -5.52 13.55
CA LEU A 105 -12.40 -4.93 14.87
C LEU A 105 -13.03 -5.81 15.96
N ARG A 106 -12.28 -6.07 17.03
CA ARG A 106 -12.76 -6.70 18.27
C ARG A 106 -12.51 -5.77 19.44
N THR A 107 -13.48 -5.65 20.35
CA THR A 107 -13.34 -4.89 21.59
C THR A 107 -13.53 -5.82 22.76
N ASP A 108 -12.56 -5.86 23.66
CA ASP A 108 -12.66 -6.57 24.92
C ASP A 108 -12.69 -5.53 26.05
N ARG A 109 -13.66 -5.64 26.96
CA ARG A 109 -13.64 -4.85 28.20
C ARG A 109 -12.73 -5.56 29.18
N GLY A 110 -11.73 -4.86 29.73
CA GLY A 110 -11.02 -5.35 30.89
C GLY A 110 -12.03 -5.60 32.03
N GLU A 111 -12.20 -6.85 32.47
CA GLU A 111 -12.92 -7.15 33.70
C GLU A 111 -12.02 -6.76 34.88
N HIS A 112 -12.41 -5.73 35.65
CA HIS A 112 -11.90 -5.56 36.99
C HIS A 112 -12.43 -6.69 37.88
N ILE A 113 -11.65 -7.75 38.05
CA ILE A 113 -11.74 -8.59 39.25
C ILE A 113 -11.22 -7.76 40.43
N PHE A 114 -12.13 -7.03 41.09
CA PHE A 114 -11.87 -6.54 42.44
C PHE A 114 -11.86 -7.76 43.38
N ALA A 115 -10.67 -8.15 43.82
CA ALA A 115 -10.46 -9.07 44.94
C ALA A 115 -10.12 -8.28 46.21
#